data_AF-A0AAE0P7Z8-F1
#
_entry.id   AF-A0AAE0P7Z8-F1
#
_cell.length_a   1.000
_cell.length_b   1.000
_cell.length_c   1.000
_cell.angle_alpha   90.00
_cell.angle_beta   90.00
_cell.angle_gamma   90.00
#
_symmetry.space_group_name_H-M   'P 1'
#
loop_
_entity.id
_entity.type
_entity.pdbx_description
1 polymer ?
#
loop_
_entity_poly.entity_id
_entity_poly.type
_entity_poly.pdbx_seq_one_letter_code
_entity_poly.pdbx_strand_id
1 'polypeptide(L)'
;MGIFSKKDTAASFPVDADNPFRPTKAIYVKEGNEFALSITLADITSLIPEPLLSVTTADEPTLLETATSTDLSTAPTLLKLTRTSRFASNWTATNFADTKVADLTNPLLSLGKWTITFPAKSAHSNHDILLHPAGFMMRSDEFVKDSVPYFWDVLDGRKLCKLYKAVEGKKCEIARFIGASARDRDGVLLVDDAQLDEVVVGLTCVAVLNRSDSFRA
;
A
#
# COMPACT_ATOMS: atom_id res chain seq x y z
N MET A 1 22.18 -31.15 -1.98
CA MET A 1 22.11 -29.76 -1.49
C MET A 1 20.69 -29.26 -1.74
N GLY A 2 19.86 -29.17 -0.69
CA GLY A 2 18.46 -28.70 -0.77
C GLY A 2 18.24 -27.46 0.10
N ILE A 3 19.19 -26.53 0.06
CA ILE A 3 19.18 -25.32 0.88
C ILE A 3 18.79 -24.18 -0.06
N PHE A 4 17.77 -23.39 0.31
CA PHE A 4 17.31 -22.15 -0.34
C PHE A 4 16.26 -22.24 -1.46
N SER A 5 15.21 -23.03 -1.29
CA SER A 5 13.90 -22.62 -1.84
C SER A 5 12.90 -22.56 -0.70
N LYS A 6 12.85 -21.41 -0.02
CA LYS A 6 11.72 -21.10 0.85
C LYS A 6 10.52 -21.02 -0.09
N LYS A 7 9.57 -21.96 0.03
CA LYS A 7 8.32 -21.92 -0.74
C LYS A 7 7.68 -20.55 -0.54
N ASP A 8 7.20 -19.96 -1.63
CA ASP A 8 6.49 -18.70 -1.59
C ASP A 8 5.26 -18.83 -0.68
N THR A 9 5.32 -18.15 0.47
CA THR A 9 4.24 -18.14 1.45
C THR A 9 2.96 -17.59 0.83
N ALA A 10 3.06 -16.58 -0.05
CA ALA A 10 1.91 -15.98 -0.72
C ALA A 10 1.27 -16.95 -1.73
N ALA A 11 2.08 -17.70 -2.48
CA ALA A 11 1.59 -18.74 -3.40
C ALA A 11 1.00 -19.97 -2.70
N SER A 12 1.25 -20.13 -1.39
CA SER A 12 0.67 -21.24 -0.62
C SER A 12 -0.82 -21.05 -0.31
N PHE A 13 -1.35 -19.83 -0.48
CA PHE A 13 -2.77 -19.51 -0.28
C PHE A 13 -3.47 -19.27 -1.63
N PRO A 14 -4.38 -20.15 -2.08
CA PRO A 14 -5.21 -19.87 -3.24
C PRO A 14 -6.10 -18.64 -3.01
N VAL A 15 -6.38 -17.89 -4.09
CA VAL A 15 -7.31 -16.76 -4.04
C VAL A 15 -8.72 -17.29 -3.79
N ASP A 16 -9.42 -16.67 -2.85
CA ASP A 16 -10.81 -17.02 -2.54
C ASP A 16 -11.76 -16.43 -3.59
N ALA A 17 -12.20 -17.26 -4.53
CA ALA A 17 -13.13 -16.85 -5.57
C ALA A 17 -14.54 -16.53 -5.02
N ASP A 18 -14.88 -17.04 -3.84
CA ASP A 18 -16.20 -16.86 -3.22
C ASP A 18 -16.33 -15.49 -2.51
N ASN A 19 -15.20 -14.82 -2.26
CA ASN A 19 -15.14 -13.53 -1.58
C ASN A 19 -14.54 -12.45 -2.50
N PRO A 20 -15.36 -11.85 -3.39
CA PRO A 20 -14.86 -10.83 -4.31
C PRO A 20 -14.44 -9.56 -3.56
N PHE A 21 -13.46 -8.85 -4.12
CA PHE A 21 -13.02 -7.56 -3.61
C PHE A 21 -14.17 -6.53 -3.61
N ARG A 22 -14.40 -5.90 -2.46
CA ARG A 22 -15.46 -4.88 -2.26
C ARG A 22 -14.86 -3.63 -1.63
N PRO A 23 -14.22 -2.75 -2.41
CA PRO A 23 -13.66 -1.54 -1.85
C PRO A 23 -14.78 -0.62 -1.34
N THR A 24 -14.58 -0.10 -0.16
CA THR A 24 -15.45 0.88 0.50
C THR A 24 -14.89 2.30 0.38
N LYS A 25 -13.59 2.41 0.08
CA LYS A 25 -12.88 3.67 -0.04
C LYS A 25 -11.97 3.73 -1.26
N ALA A 26 -11.76 4.94 -1.74
CA ALA A 26 -10.78 5.27 -2.75
C ALA A 26 -9.89 6.41 -2.28
N ILE A 27 -8.59 6.14 -2.22
CA ILE A 27 -7.57 7.05 -1.72
C ILE A 27 -6.66 7.42 -2.88
N TYR A 28 -6.54 8.71 -3.19
CA TYR A 28 -5.56 9.18 -4.14
C TYR A 28 -4.19 9.26 -3.47
N VAL A 29 -3.22 8.54 -4.02
CA VAL A 29 -1.81 8.61 -3.63
C VAL A 29 -1.14 9.60 -4.60
N LYS A 30 -0.62 10.69 -4.06
CA LYS A 30 0.05 11.74 -4.81
C LYS A 30 1.48 11.94 -4.32
N GLU A 31 2.43 11.80 -5.22
CA GLU A 31 3.82 12.20 -5.02
C GLU A 31 3.94 13.72 -5.10
N GLY A 32 4.63 14.32 -4.12
CA GLY A 32 4.88 15.75 -4.09
C GLY A 32 5.86 16.19 -5.18
N ASN A 33 5.68 17.41 -5.65
CA ASN A 33 6.53 18.10 -6.60
C ASN A 33 7.83 18.58 -5.93
N GLU A 34 8.96 18.40 -6.63
CA GLU A 34 10.36 18.60 -6.20
C GLU A 34 10.95 17.48 -5.33
N PHE A 35 11.68 16.58 -6.01
CA PHE A 35 12.51 15.52 -5.43
C PHE A 35 11.80 14.48 -4.56
N ALA A 36 10.47 14.35 -4.66
CA ALA A 36 9.70 13.31 -3.97
C ALA A 36 9.95 13.27 -2.46
N LEU A 37 10.05 14.43 -1.80
CA LEU A 37 10.24 14.50 -0.36
C LEU A 37 8.94 14.30 0.43
N SER A 38 7.81 14.24 -0.27
CA SER A 38 6.51 13.99 0.33
C SER A 38 5.61 13.12 -0.54
N ILE A 39 4.71 12.38 0.10
CA ILE A 39 3.62 11.64 -0.52
C ILE A 39 2.36 11.99 0.28
N THR A 40 1.28 12.34 -0.41
CA THR A 40 -0.01 12.68 0.21
C THR A 40 -1.03 11.62 -0.16
N LEU A 41 -1.80 11.18 0.83
CA LEU A 41 -2.93 10.28 0.67
C LEU A 41 -4.18 11.10 0.94
N ALA A 42 -5.02 11.27 -0.07
CA ALA A 42 -6.28 12.01 0.04
C ALA A 42 -7.46 11.06 -0.18
N ASP A 43 -8.45 11.09 0.70
CA ASP A 43 -9.68 10.32 0.51
C ASP A 43 -10.52 11.02 -0.56
N ILE A 44 -10.70 10.34 -1.69
CA ILE A 44 -11.47 10.82 -2.85
C ILE A 44 -12.74 9.97 -3.05
N THR A 45 -13.15 9.20 -2.05
CA THR A 45 -14.29 8.27 -2.12
C THR A 45 -15.57 8.99 -2.56
N SER A 46 -15.85 10.17 -2.00
CA SER A 46 -17.04 10.95 -2.36
C SER A 46 -16.99 11.58 -3.76
N LEU A 47 -15.82 11.57 -4.40
CA LEU A 47 -15.57 12.19 -5.70
C LEU A 47 -15.61 11.15 -6.83
N ILE A 48 -15.62 9.86 -6.48
CA ILE A 48 -15.75 8.76 -7.42
C ILE A 48 -17.22 8.34 -7.48
N PRO A 49 -17.90 8.48 -8.63
CA PRO A 49 -19.30 8.09 -8.76
C PRO A 49 -19.45 6.57 -8.68
N GLU A 50 -20.40 6.09 -7.89
CA GLU A 50 -20.88 4.71 -7.96
C GLU A 50 -21.41 4.45 -9.38
N PRO A 51 -20.99 3.38 -10.10
CA PRO A 51 -20.44 2.10 -9.61
C PRO A 51 -18.91 1.94 -9.69
N LEU A 52 -18.14 3.02 -9.89
CA LEU A 52 -16.68 2.95 -10.09
C LEU A 52 -15.89 2.48 -8.87
N LEU A 53 -16.52 2.18 -7.74
CA LEU A 53 -15.87 1.44 -6.65
C LEU A 53 -15.85 -0.07 -6.94
N SER A 54 -16.82 -0.62 -7.68
CA SER A 54 -16.84 -2.03 -8.09
C SER A 54 -15.94 -2.31 -9.31
N VAL A 55 -14.71 -1.79 -9.29
CA VAL A 55 -13.76 -1.75 -10.41
C VAL A 55 -13.47 -3.13 -10.97
N THR A 56 -13.85 -3.33 -12.23
CA THR A 56 -13.26 -4.35 -13.08
C THR A 56 -11.96 -3.83 -13.70
N THR A 57 -11.09 -4.70 -14.19
CA THR A 57 -9.84 -4.27 -14.86
C THR A 57 -10.08 -3.34 -16.06
N ALA A 58 -11.29 -3.31 -16.61
CA ALA A 58 -11.67 -2.42 -17.71
C ALA A 58 -11.88 -0.96 -17.27
N ASP A 59 -12.21 -0.73 -15.99
CA ASP A 59 -12.57 0.59 -15.46
C ASP A 59 -11.35 1.35 -14.90
N GLU A 60 -10.18 0.70 -14.82
CA GLU A 60 -8.94 1.24 -14.25
C GLU A 60 -8.49 2.57 -14.90
N PRO A 61 -8.51 2.73 -16.24
CA PRO A 61 -8.11 3.99 -16.87
C PRO A 61 -9.05 5.15 -16.52
N THR A 62 -10.37 4.89 -16.48
CA THR A 62 -11.39 5.89 -16.15
C THR A 62 -11.29 6.32 -14.69
N LEU A 63 -10.99 5.39 -13.79
CA LEU A 63 -10.75 5.68 -12.38
C LEU A 63 -9.52 6.60 -12.21
N LEU A 64 -8.42 6.28 -12.88
CA LEU A 64 -7.20 7.09 -12.85
C LEU A 64 -7.44 8.50 -13.43
N GLU A 65 -8.13 8.60 -14.56
CA GLU A 65 -8.46 9.89 -15.17
C GLU A 65 -9.34 10.75 -14.25
N THR A 66 -10.32 10.13 -13.60
CA THR A 66 -11.19 10.81 -12.63
C THR A 66 -10.38 11.31 -11.44
N ALA A 67 -9.53 10.46 -10.87
CA ALA A 67 -8.73 10.81 -9.70
C ALA A 67 -7.65 11.87 -9.99
N THR A 68 -7.03 11.83 -11.18
CA THR A 68 -6.01 12.81 -11.59
C THR A 68 -6.64 14.17 -11.93
N SER A 69 -7.86 14.17 -12.47
CA SER A 69 -8.63 15.39 -12.77
C SER A 69 -9.31 15.99 -11.54
N THR A 70 -9.33 15.28 -10.43
CA THR A 70 -9.96 15.71 -9.19
C THR A 70 -9.17 16.84 -8.54
N ASP A 71 -9.86 17.92 -8.16
CA ASP A 71 -9.27 18.98 -7.37
C ASP A 71 -9.07 18.52 -5.93
N LEU A 72 -7.85 18.06 -5.64
CA LEU A 72 -7.44 17.59 -4.31
C LEU A 72 -7.51 18.67 -3.22
N SER A 73 -7.67 19.95 -3.57
CA SER A 73 -7.92 20.99 -2.55
C SER A 73 -9.26 20.80 -1.83
N THR A 74 -10.18 20.06 -2.45
CA THR A 74 -11.51 19.74 -1.91
C THR A 74 -11.58 18.38 -1.21
N ALA A 75 -10.55 17.53 -1.39
CA ALA A 75 -10.50 16.19 -0.83
C ALA A 75 -9.85 16.19 0.57
N PRO A 76 -10.45 15.52 1.57
CA PRO A 76 -9.83 15.41 2.89
C PRO A 76 -8.51 14.64 2.80
N THR A 77 -7.43 15.27 3.26
CA THR A 77 -6.13 14.61 3.37
C THR A 77 -6.17 13.60 4.52
N LEU A 78 -5.99 12.33 4.20
CA LEU A 78 -5.89 11.24 5.17
C LEU A 78 -4.52 11.25 5.85
N LEU A 79 -3.46 11.22 5.06
CA LEU A 79 -2.07 11.20 5.53
C LEU A 79 -1.16 12.04 4.65
N LYS A 80 -0.13 12.60 5.29
CA LYS A 80 1.02 13.20 4.61
C LYS A 80 2.28 12.52 5.11
N LEU A 81 3.00 11.86 4.21
CA LEU A 81 4.30 11.28 4.50
C LEU A 81 5.38 12.25 4.03
N THR A 82 6.38 12.47 4.87
CA THR A 82 7.51 13.36 4.57
C THR A 82 8.83 12.70 4.93
N ARG A 83 9.88 13.01 4.18
CA ARG A 83 11.26 12.61 4.49
C ARG A 83 12.14 13.85 4.63
N THR A 84 13.11 13.79 5.53
CA THR A 84 13.97 14.93 5.89
C THR A 84 14.97 15.30 4.79
N SER A 85 15.35 14.35 3.93
CA SER A 85 16.26 14.59 2.82
C SER A 85 16.11 13.54 1.72
N ARG A 86 16.71 13.81 0.55
CA ARG A 86 16.67 12.92 -0.62
C ARG A 86 17.30 11.55 -0.38
N PHE A 87 18.27 11.47 0.53
CA PHE A 87 18.99 10.24 0.87
C PHE A 87 18.46 9.58 2.14
N ALA A 88 17.52 10.23 2.84
CA ALA A 88 16.83 9.61 3.96
C ALA A 88 15.92 8.49 3.43
N SER A 89 16.08 7.31 4.00
CA SER A 89 15.21 6.16 3.78
C SER A 89 14.04 6.09 4.76
N ASN A 90 14.01 7.02 5.72
CA ASN A 90 12.97 7.12 6.73
C ASN A 90 11.93 8.16 6.31
N TRP A 91 10.67 7.83 6.56
CA TRP A 91 9.53 8.70 6.35
C TRP A 91 8.75 8.86 7.65
N THR A 92 8.18 10.03 7.86
CA THR A 92 7.25 10.30 8.96
C THR A 92 5.88 10.61 8.37
N ALA A 93 4.86 9.88 8.80
CA ALA A 93 3.47 10.08 8.43
C ALA A 93 2.77 10.96 9.47
N THR A 94 2.11 12.01 9.02
CA THR A 94 1.24 12.89 9.82
C THR A 94 -0.19 12.87 9.28
N ASN A 95 -1.16 13.15 10.14
CA ASN A 95 -2.55 13.38 9.73
C ASN A 95 -2.77 14.85 9.30
N PHE A 96 -4.01 15.22 8.96
CA PHE A 96 -4.38 16.59 8.61
C PHE A 96 -4.12 17.64 9.71
N ALA A 97 -4.03 17.22 10.97
CA ALA A 97 -3.74 18.08 12.11
C ALA A 97 -2.23 18.15 12.41
N ASP A 98 -1.38 17.73 11.47
CA ASP A 98 0.08 17.60 11.59
C ASP A 98 0.53 16.77 12.80
N THR A 99 -0.36 15.93 13.32
CA THR A 99 -0.04 14.99 14.41
C THR A 99 0.59 13.75 13.81
N LYS A 100 1.70 13.31 14.39
CA LYS A 100 2.41 12.12 13.95
C LYS A 100 1.54 10.87 14.11
N VAL A 101 1.41 10.11 13.03
CA VAL A 101 0.63 8.86 12.94
C VAL A 101 1.55 7.64 12.94
N ALA A 102 2.66 7.69 12.22
CA ALA A 102 3.63 6.60 12.15
C ALA A 102 5.00 7.07 11.64
N ASP A 103 6.03 6.29 11.90
CA ASP A 103 7.35 6.41 11.27
C ASP A 103 7.61 5.15 10.42
N LEU A 104 8.05 5.32 9.18
CA LEU A 104 8.45 4.23 8.29
C LEU A 104 9.97 4.27 8.16
N THR A 105 10.62 3.14 8.43
CA THR A 105 12.07 3.02 8.34
C THR A 105 12.48 1.90 7.41
N ASN A 106 13.43 2.19 6.54
CA ASN A 106 14.10 1.19 5.69
C ASN A 106 15.61 1.37 5.88
N PRO A 107 16.25 0.60 6.77
CA PRO A 107 17.70 0.65 6.91
C PRO A 107 18.35 0.26 5.57
N LEU A 108 19.36 1.00 5.11
CA LEU A 108 20.02 0.78 3.81
C LEU A 108 20.48 -0.68 3.56
N LEU A 109 20.83 -1.41 4.62
CA LEU A 109 21.29 -2.80 4.57
C LEU A 109 20.17 -3.84 4.76
N SER A 110 18.91 -3.40 4.84
CA SER A 110 17.78 -4.24 5.24
C SER A 110 17.19 -5.11 4.10
N LEU A 111 17.77 -5.07 2.90
CA LEU A 111 17.35 -5.85 1.73
C LEU A 111 15.86 -5.67 1.39
N GLY A 112 15.35 -4.43 1.50
CA GLY A 112 13.97 -4.10 1.17
C GLY A 112 12.97 -4.31 2.31
N LYS A 113 13.43 -4.53 3.54
CA LYS A 113 12.57 -4.56 4.72
C LYS A 113 12.19 -3.15 5.15
N TRP A 114 10.93 -2.99 5.54
CA TRP A 114 10.37 -1.77 6.10
C TRP A 114 9.80 -2.07 7.48
N THR A 115 10.07 -1.18 8.43
CA THR A 115 9.43 -1.18 9.75
C THR A 115 8.55 0.05 9.85
N ILE A 116 7.26 -0.17 10.12
CA ILE A 116 6.28 0.88 10.34
C ILE A 116 5.97 0.91 11.84
N THR A 117 6.42 1.95 12.52
CA THR A 117 6.29 2.11 13.97
C THR A 117 5.21 3.14 14.28
N PHE A 118 4.30 2.79 15.18
CA PHE A 118 3.19 3.65 15.57
C PHE A 118 3.44 4.28 16.96
N PRO A 119 2.95 5.51 17.23
CA PRO A 119 2.98 6.09 18.56
C PRO A 119 2.26 5.21 19.60
N ALA A 120 2.67 5.34 20.86
CA ALA A 120 2.00 4.64 21.95
C ALA A 120 0.50 5.00 21.99
N LYS A 121 -0.36 3.97 22.09
CA LYS A 121 -1.83 4.11 22.07
C LYS A 121 -2.38 4.67 20.75
N SER A 122 -1.69 4.45 19.64
CA SER A 122 -2.24 4.72 18.30
C SER A 122 -3.55 3.96 18.09
N ALA A 123 -4.52 4.61 17.45
CA ALA A 123 -5.79 4.00 17.08
C ALA A 123 -5.65 2.99 15.91
N HIS A 124 -4.57 3.09 15.13
CA HIS A 124 -4.39 2.32 13.90
C HIS A 124 -3.67 0.97 14.13
N SER A 125 -2.71 0.95 15.06
CA SER A 125 -1.99 -0.27 15.44
C SER A 125 -1.38 -0.13 16.84
N ASN A 126 -1.38 -1.23 17.60
CA ASN A 126 -0.77 -1.31 18.92
C ASN A 126 0.67 -1.89 18.89
N HIS A 127 1.14 -2.33 17.72
CA HIS A 127 2.48 -2.86 17.49
C HIS A 127 3.04 -2.37 16.16
N ASP A 128 4.33 -2.60 15.98
CA ASP A 128 5.04 -2.28 14.74
C ASP A 128 4.71 -3.29 13.65
N ILE A 129 4.57 -2.80 12.42
CA ILE A 129 4.36 -3.64 11.25
C ILE A 129 5.70 -3.82 10.54
N LEU A 130 6.12 -5.08 10.42
CA LEU A 130 7.31 -5.48 9.68
C LEU A 130 6.90 -5.96 8.29
N LEU A 131 7.19 -5.15 7.28
CA LEU A 131 6.97 -5.47 5.88
C LEU A 131 8.28 -5.92 5.25
N HIS A 132 8.27 -7.03 4.52
CA HIS A 132 9.46 -7.55 3.89
C HIS A 132 9.15 -8.38 2.64
N PRO A 133 10.14 -8.65 1.79
CA PRO A 133 9.94 -9.55 0.65
C PRO A 133 9.43 -10.91 1.13
N ALA A 134 8.41 -11.48 0.47
CA ALA A 134 7.89 -12.81 0.81
C ALA A 134 8.88 -13.94 0.45
N GLY A 135 9.84 -13.65 -0.43
CA GLY A 135 10.90 -14.58 -0.81
C GLY A 135 12.04 -13.92 -1.58
N PHE A 136 13.09 -14.68 -1.80
CA PHE A 136 14.21 -14.26 -2.65
C PHE A 136 13.73 -14.15 -4.10
N MET A 137 13.98 -13.01 -4.75
CA MET A 137 13.51 -12.71 -6.11
C MET A 137 11.98 -12.66 -6.28
N MET A 138 11.22 -12.49 -5.20
CA MET A 138 9.76 -12.40 -5.31
C MET A 138 9.31 -10.94 -5.46
N ARG A 139 8.28 -10.76 -6.29
CA ARG A 139 7.57 -9.49 -6.47
C ARG A 139 6.46 -9.27 -5.43
N SER A 140 6.34 -10.19 -4.47
CA SER A 140 5.43 -10.06 -3.34
C SER A 140 6.16 -9.55 -2.08
N ASP A 141 5.47 -8.70 -1.34
CA ASP A 141 5.85 -8.22 -0.02
C ASP A 141 4.86 -8.81 1.01
N GLU A 142 5.34 -9.31 2.14
CA GLU A 142 4.52 -9.88 3.21
C GLU A 142 4.68 -9.09 4.53
N PHE A 143 3.61 -9.03 5.30
CA PHE A 143 3.62 -8.54 6.69
C PHE A 143 2.57 -9.29 7.51
N VAL A 144 2.69 -9.21 8.83
CA VAL A 144 1.70 -9.78 9.76
C VAL A 144 1.12 -8.66 10.61
N LYS A 145 -0.22 -8.65 10.73
CA LYS A 145 -0.93 -7.76 11.65
C LYS A 145 -1.94 -8.59 12.44
N ASP A 146 -1.87 -8.51 13.77
CA ASP A 146 -2.78 -9.20 14.68
C ASP A 146 -2.87 -10.71 14.41
N SER A 147 -1.70 -11.33 14.21
CA SER A 147 -1.54 -12.75 13.86
C SER A 147 -2.12 -13.19 12.51
N VAL A 148 -2.55 -12.24 11.67
CA VAL A 148 -3.03 -12.52 10.31
C VAL A 148 -1.94 -12.12 9.30
N PRO A 149 -1.56 -13.01 8.37
CA PRO A 149 -0.63 -12.68 7.30
C PRO A 149 -1.31 -11.92 6.17
N TYR A 150 -0.59 -10.94 5.63
CA TYR A 150 -0.99 -10.10 4.51
C TYR A 150 0.09 -10.08 3.43
N PHE A 151 -0.34 -9.99 2.18
CA PHE A 151 0.54 -10.09 1.01
C PHE A 151 0.21 -9.01 -0.01
N TRP A 152 1.20 -8.18 -0.34
CA TRP A 152 1.16 -7.29 -1.48
C TRP A 152 1.74 -8.00 -2.70
N ASP A 153 0.91 -8.33 -3.69
CA ASP A 153 1.36 -8.80 -4.99
C ASP A 153 1.57 -7.61 -5.93
N VAL A 154 2.80 -7.43 -6.42
CA VAL A 154 3.15 -6.34 -7.36
C VAL A 154 3.13 -6.86 -8.80
N LEU A 155 2.22 -6.29 -9.58
CA LEU A 155 1.92 -6.63 -10.97
C LEU A 155 2.24 -5.43 -11.88
N ASP A 156 2.37 -5.69 -13.18
CA ASP A 156 2.59 -4.69 -14.24
C ASP A 156 3.62 -3.58 -13.89
N GLY A 157 4.78 -3.97 -13.35
CA GLY A 157 5.86 -3.03 -13.04
C GLY A 157 5.51 -1.98 -11.97
N ARG A 158 4.63 -2.31 -11.00
CA ARG A 158 4.08 -1.44 -9.94
C ARG A 158 2.86 -0.61 -10.31
N LYS A 159 2.42 -0.65 -11.58
CA LYS A 159 1.15 -0.03 -11.97
C LYS A 159 -0.06 -0.69 -11.30
N LEU A 160 0.07 -1.96 -10.93
CA LEU A 160 -1.00 -2.66 -10.24
C LEU A 160 -0.41 -3.37 -9.03
N CYS A 161 -0.84 -3.01 -7.82
CA CYS A 161 -0.50 -3.76 -6.61
C CYS A 161 -1.79 -4.24 -5.94
N LYS A 162 -1.81 -5.49 -5.49
CA LYS A 162 -2.98 -6.06 -4.81
C LYS A 162 -2.59 -6.51 -3.41
N LEU A 163 -3.35 -6.08 -2.40
CA LEU A 163 -3.20 -6.54 -1.03
C LEU A 163 -4.17 -7.67 -0.78
N TYR A 164 -3.65 -8.77 -0.28
CA TYR A 164 -4.43 -9.91 0.16
C TYR A 164 -4.29 -10.13 1.65
N LYS A 165 -5.38 -10.59 2.28
CA LYS A 165 -5.43 -11.08 3.65
C LYS A 165 -5.61 -12.59 3.61
N ALA A 166 -4.77 -13.35 4.31
CA ALA A 166 -4.91 -14.80 4.37
C ALA A 166 -5.73 -15.26 5.58
N VAL A 167 -6.82 -15.97 5.32
CA VAL A 167 -7.77 -16.49 6.32
C VAL A 167 -8.18 -17.90 5.89
N GLU A 168 -8.21 -18.84 6.83
CA GLU A 168 -8.69 -20.22 6.59
C GLU A 168 -8.00 -20.94 5.42
N GLY A 169 -6.71 -20.66 5.18
CA GLY A 169 -5.96 -21.30 4.11
C GLY A 169 -6.25 -20.76 2.71
N LYS A 170 -7.06 -19.71 2.57
CA LYS A 170 -7.25 -18.94 1.33
C LYS A 170 -6.78 -17.49 1.53
N LYS A 171 -6.65 -16.74 0.43
CA LYS A 171 -6.38 -15.29 0.49
C LYS A 171 -7.49 -14.49 -0.22
N CYS A 172 -7.99 -13.44 0.43
CA CYS A 172 -8.97 -12.53 -0.14
C CYS A 172 -8.31 -11.17 -0.45
N GLU A 173 -8.66 -10.57 -1.59
CA GLU A 173 -8.18 -9.24 -1.97
C GLU A 173 -8.92 -8.19 -1.14
N ILE A 174 -8.17 -7.30 -0.48
CA ILE A 174 -8.71 -6.28 0.43
C ILE A 174 -8.25 -4.85 0.09
N ALA A 175 -7.26 -4.71 -0.79
CA ALA A 175 -6.91 -3.43 -1.37
C ALA A 175 -6.29 -3.59 -2.75
N ARG A 176 -6.40 -2.56 -3.57
CA ARG A 176 -5.83 -2.50 -4.92
C ARG A 176 -5.29 -1.11 -5.20
N PHE A 177 -4.00 -1.03 -5.49
CA PHE A 177 -3.37 0.19 -6.00
C PHE A 177 -3.29 0.12 -7.53
N ILE A 178 -3.74 1.18 -8.18
CA ILE A 178 -3.70 1.39 -9.63
C ILE A 178 -2.89 2.67 -9.86
N GLY A 179 -1.68 2.53 -10.41
CA GLY A 179 -0.74 3.62 -10.66
C GLY A 179 -0.85 4.15 -12.09
N ALA A 180 -0.62 5.45 -12.26
CA ALA A 180 -0.57 6.10 -13.58
C ALA A 180 0.62 5.59 -14.42
N SER A 181 1.74 5.27 -13.77
CA SER A 181 2.93 4.73 -14.43
C SER A 181 3.68 3.74 -13.51
N ALA A 182 4.59 2.97 -14.10
CA ALA A 182 5.44 2.02 -13.37
C ALA A 182 6.56 2.70 -12.55
N ARG A 183 6.82 3.98 -12.82
CA ARG A 183 7.92 4.76 -12.23
C ARG A 183 7.42 5.75 -11.18
N ASP A 184 6.23 6.29 -11.39
CA ASP A 184 5.64 7.27 -10.51
C ASP A 184 4.86 6.56 -9.39
N ARG A 185 4.69 7.25 -8.26
CA ARG A 185 3.89 6.74 -7.14
C ARG A 185 2.45 7.25 -7.16
N ASP A 186 2.11 8.01 -8.19
CA ASP A 186 0.79 8.59 -8.39
C ASP A 186 -0.21 7.51 -8.81
N GLY A 187 -1.36 7.47 -8.13
CA GLY A 187 -2.39 6.49 -8.42
C GLY A 187 -3.55 6.49 -7.44
N VAL A 188 -4.45 5.53 -7.64
CA VAL A 188 -5.63 5.31 -6.79
C VAL A 188 -5.46 4.03 -6.02
N LEU A 189 -5.59 4.11 -4.70
CA LEU A 189 -5.62 3.00 -3.77
C LEU A 189 -7.07 2.76 -3.33
N LEU A 190 -7.65 1.68 -3.84
CA LEU A 190 -8.94 1.16 -3.42
C LEU A 190 -8.76 0.31 -2.16
N VAL A 191 -9.62 0.48 -1.16
CA VAL A 191 -9.50 -0.17 0.15
C VAL A 191 -10.85 -0.70 0.61
N ASP A 192 -10.86 -1.93 1.14
CA ASP A 192 -11.93 -2.46 1.99
C ASP A 192 -11.58 -2.17 3.46
N ASP A 193 -12.06 -1.05 3.99
CA ASP A 193 -11.77 -0.56 5.34
C ASP A 193 -12.37 -1.42 6.45
N ALA A 194 -13.32 -2.31 6.13
CA ALA A 194 -13.86 -3.28 7.06
C ALA A 194 -12.87 -4.44 7.33
N GLN A 195 -11.93 -4.68 6.41
CA GLN A 195 -10.96 -5.78 6.52
C GLN A 195 -9.64 -5.36 7.17
N LEU A 196 -9.19 -4.14 6.91
CA LEU A 196 -7.96 -3.57 7.43
C LEU A 196 -8.04 -2.04 7.47
N ASP A 197 -7.56 -1.45 8.56
CA ASP A 197 -7.48 0.00 8.74
C ASP A 197 -6.77 0.69 7.55
N GLU A 198 -7.41 1.72 7.01
CA GLU A 198 -6.97 2.43 5.81
C GLU A 198 -5.60 3.11 5.94
N VAL A 199 -5.24 3.55 7.16
CA VAL A 199 -3.94 4.14 7.44
C VAL A 199 -2.89 3.05 7.33
N VAL A 200 -3.14 1.85 7.86
CA VAL A 200 -2.22 0.71 7.70
C VAL A 200 -2.06 0.31 6.23
N VAL A 201 -3.17 0.24 5.48
CA VAL A 201 -3.13 -0.07 4.04
C VAL A 201 -2.31 0.99 3.29
N GLY A 202 -2.55 2.27 3.55
CA GLY A 202 -1.83 3.38 2.95
C GLY A 202 -0.33 3.36 3.26
N LEU A 203 0.05 3.17 4.54
CA LEU A 203 1.46 3.14 4.95
C LEU A 203 2.20 1.96 4.34
N THR A 204 1.60 0.76 4.32
CA THR A 204 2.22 -0.42 3.69
C THR A 204 2.28 -0.28 2.17
N CYS A 205 1.28 0.32 1.52
CA CYS A 205 1.32 0.63 0.10
C CYS A 205 2.50 1.56 -0.23
N VAL A 206 2.69 2.65 0.54
CA VAL A 206 3.82 3.56 0.33
C VAL A 206 5.17 2.86 0.53
N ALA A 207 5.28 1.97 1.51
CA ALA A 207 6.48 1.16 1.70
C ALA A 207 6.76 0.23 0.49
N VAL A 208 5.73 -0.39 -0.06
CA VAL A 208 5.80 -1.22 -1.29
C VAL A 208 6.22 -0.38 -2.50
N LEU A 209 5.69 0.83 -2.67
CA LEU A 209 6.04 1.72 -3.79
C LEU A 209 7.45 2.31 -3.67
N ASN A 210 7.96 2.47 -2.44
CA ASN A 210 9.32 2.96 -2.19
C ASN A 210 10.39 1.86 -2.18
N ARG A 211 10.01 0.60 -2.30
CA ARG A 211 11.00 -0.48 -2.43
C ARG A 211 11.72 -0.37 -3.78
N SER A 212 13.05 -0.39 -3.75
CA SER A 212 13.88 -0.34 -4.95
C SER A 212 13.65 -1.58 -5.83
N ASP A 213 13.50 -1.37 -7.14
CA ASP A 213 13.38 -2.43 -8.13
C ASP A 213 14.62 -3.34 -8.17
N SER A 214 15.79 -2.86 -7.73
CA SER A 214 17.00 -3.71 -7.64
C SER A 214 16.83 -4.90 -6.68
N PHE A 215 15.81 -4.87 -5.82
CA PHE A 215 15.45 -5.99 -4.94
C PHE A 215 14.22 -6.76 -5.43
N ARG A 216 13.67 -6.41 -6.60
CA ARG A 216 12.55 -7.08 -7.27
C ARG A 216 13.09 -7.68 -8.56
N ALA A 217 13.42 -8.97 -8.55
CA ALA A 217 13.74 -9.69 -9.78
C ALA A 217 12.44 -10.14 -10.47
#